data_AF-A0A946YP50-F1
#
_entry.id   AF-A0A946YP50-F1
#
_cell.length_a   1.000
_cell.length_b   1.000
_cell.length_c   1.000
_cell.angle_alpha   90.00
_cell.angle_beta   90.00
_cell.angle_gamma   90.00
#
_symmetry.space_group_name_H-M   'P 1'
#
loop_
_entity.id
_entity.type
_entity.pdbx_description
1 polymer ?
#
loop_
_entity_poly.entity_id
_entity_poly.type
_entity_poly.pdbx_seq_one_letter_code
_entity_poly.pdbx_strand_id
1 'polypeptide(L)' 'MCGVVGVVAQSGVNQTLYDALTILQHRGQDAAGMMTYGDGRFNQRKGNGLVRDVFRQHHMDQLAGNLGVAHCR' A
#
# COMPACT_ATOMS: atom_id res chain seq x y z
N MET A 1 -17.00 -0.19 3.91
CA MET A 1 -16.63 1.23 3.70
C MET A 1 -15.22 1.19 3.09
N CYS A 2 -14.60 2.30 2.65
CA CYS A 2 -13.25 2.23 2.08
C CYS A 2 -12.31 3.26 2.74
N GLY A 3 -11.02 2.95 2.79
CA GLY A 3 -9.95 3.87 3.17
C GLY A 3 -8.98 4.07 2.02
N VAL A 4 -8.48 5.29 1.82
CA VAL A 4 -7.48 5.62 0.80
C VAL A 4 -6.37 6.45 1.44
N VAL A 5 -5.12 6.18 1.07
CA VAL A 5 -3.92 6.93 1.48
C VAL A 5 -3.11 7.26 0.23
N GLY A 6 -2.54 8.46 0.17
CA GLY A 6 -1.53 8.85 -0.83
C GLY A 6 -0.34 9.48 -0.14
N VAL A 7 0.87 9.16 -0.61
CA VAL A 7 2.13 9.69 -0.06
C VAL A 7 3.05 10.11 -1.21
N VAL A 8 3.66 11.28 -1.07
CA VAL A 8 4.76 11.77 -1.90
C VAL A 8 5.91 12.13 -0.96
N ALA A 9 7.10 11.59 -1.22
CA ALA A 9 8.26 11.80 -0.36
C ALA A 9 9.57 11.84 -1.18
N GLN A 10 10.68 12.13 -0.49
CA GLN A 10 12.03 12.01 -1.06
C GLN A 10 12.65 10.62 -0.85
N SER A 11 11.98 9.75 -0.08
CA SER A 11 12.39 8.39 0.25
C SER A 11 11.28 7.38 -0.08
N GLY A 12 11.55 6.09 0.11
CA GLY A 12 10.59 5.01 -0.13
C GLY A 12 9.29 5.17 0.67
N VAL A 13 8.13 4.99 0.01
CA VAL A 13 6.80 5.25 0.61
C VAL A 13 6.00 4.00 1.01
N ASN A 14 6.46 2.81 0.65
CA ASN A 14 5.74 1.55 0.86
C ASN A 14 5.39 1.31 2.34
N GLN A 15 6.34 1.49 3.26
CA GLN A 15 6.10 1.28 4.69
C GLN A 15 5.10 2.29 5.25
N THR A 16 5.25 3.57 4.90
CA THR A 16 4.31 4.63 5.30
C THR A 16 2.89 4.35 4.83
N LEU A 17 2.73 3.87 3.59
CA LEU A 17 1.43 3.47 3.04
C LEU A 17 0.85 2.25 3.77
N TYR A 18 1.68 1.25 4.10
CA TYR A 18 1.26 0.05 4.86
C TYR A 18 0.80 0.41 6.28
N ASP A 19 1.56 1.24 6.98
CA ASP A 19 1.24 1.66 8.36
C ASP A 19 -0.06 2.48 8.39
N ALA A 20 -0.21 3.42 7.45
CA ALA A 20 -1.43 4.21 7.31
C ALA A 20 -2.65 3.34 6.98
N LEU A 21 -2.50 2.34 6.10
CA LEU A 21 -3.57 1.37 5.82
C LEU A 21 -3.94 0.54 7.05
N THR A 22 -2.98 0.17 7.89
CA THR A 22 -3.24 -0.58 9.13
C THR A 22 -4.07 0.25 10.10
N ILE A 23 -3.82 1.57 10.19
CA ILE A 23 -4.66 2.50 10.98
C ILE A 23 -6.06 2.63 10.36
N LEU A 24 -6.16 2.68 9.02
CA LEU A 24 -7.43 2.76 8.30
C LEU A 24 -8.16 1.42 8.13
N GLN A 25 -7.65 0.31 8.68
CA GLN A 25 -8.22 -1.03 8.51
C GLN A 25 -9.69 -1.13 8.97
N HIS A 26 -10.11 -0.30 9.93
CA HIS A 26 -11.49 -0.21 10.38
C HIS A 26 -12.47 0.29 9.30
N ARG A 27 -11.97 0.88 8.20
CA ARG A 27 -12.79 1.33 7.07
C ARG A 27 -13.14 0.17 6.14
N GLY A 28 -12.30 -0.85 6.00
CA GLY A 28 -12.51 -1.96 5.08
C GLY A 28 -11.59 -3.14 5.38
N GLN A 29 -12.12 -4.37 5.36
CA GLN A 29 -11.43 -5.60 5.80
C GLN A 29 -11.49 -6.74 4.76
N ASP A 30 -12.17 -6.53 3.64
CA ASP A 30 -12.37 -7.51 2.58
C ASP A 30 -11.15 -7.61 1.64
N ALA A 31 -10.43 -6.50 1.43
CA ALA A 31 -9.28 -6.41 0.54
C ALA A 31 -8.36 -5.22 0.85
N ALA A 32 -7.11 -5.33 0.41
CA ALA A 32 -6.15 -4.22 0.41
C ALA A 32 -5.36 -4.16 -0.91
N GLY A 33 -4.86 -2.97 -1.24
CA GLY A 33 -4.02 -2.75 -2.42
C GLY A 33 -3.12 -1.52 -2.28
N MET A 34 -1.93 -1.59 -2.88
CA MET A 34 -0.94 -0.53 -2.93
C MET A 34 -0.35 -0.45 -4.33
N MET A 35 -0.12 0.78 -4.80
CA MET A 35 0.62 1.07 -6.02
C MET A 35 1.65 2.14 -5.72
N THR A 36 2.90 1.88 -6.07
CA THR A 36 3.99 2.85 -5.97
C THR A 36 4.55 3.16 -7.35
N TYR A 37 5.21 4.29 -7.48
CA TYR A 37 5.88 4.74 -8.68
C TYR A 37 7.33 5.09 -8.34
N GLY A 38 8.26 4.49 -9.10
CA GLY A 38 9.70 4.68 -8.98
C GLY A 38 10.37 4.24 -10.27
N ASP A 39 11.50 4.87 -10.62
CA ASP A 39 12.31 4.51 -11.80
C ASP A 39 11.51 4.44 -13.11
N GLY A 40 10.52 5.32 -13.27
CA GLY A 40 9.68 5.37 -14.47
C GLY A 40 8.64 4.24 -14.59
N ARG A 41 8.40 3.47 -13.52
CA ARG A 41 7.51 2.30 -13.54
C ARG A 41 6.55 2.29 -12.35
N PHE A 42 5.39 1.68 -12.58
CA PHE A 42 4.43 1.38 -11.52
C PHE A 42 4.68 -0.02 -10.96
N ASN A 43 4.71 -0.12 -9.64
CA ASN A 43 4.74 -1.39 -8.91
C ASN A 43 3.42 -1.56 -8.18
N GLN A 44 2.79 -2.74 -8.25
CA GLN A 44 1.47 -2.98 -7.66
C GLN A 44 1.41 -4.29 -6.90
N ARG A 45 0.76 -4.24 -5.73
CA ARG A 45 0.29 -5.42 -5.00
C ARG A 45 -1.14 -5.20 -4.52
N LYS A 46 -2.01 -6.19 -4.73
CA LYS A 46 -3.38 -6.22 -4.19
C LYS A 46 -3.81 -7.64 -3.89
N GLY A 47 -4.77 -7.79 -2.99
CA GLY A 47 -5.34 -9.08 -2.62
C GLY A 47 -6.54 -8.93 -1.70
N ASN A 48 -7.26 -10.03 -1.50
CA ASN A 48 -8.33 -10.10 -0.51
C ASN A 48 -7.73 -10.34 0.88
N GLY A 49 -8.45 -9.88 1.90
CA GLY A 49 -8.09 -9.99 3.31
C GLY A 49 -7.50 -8.70 3.89
N LEU A 50 -7.04 -8.83 5.13
CA LEU A 50 -6.49 -7.72 5.91
C LEU A 50 -5.17 -7.23 5.29
N VAL A 51 -4.80 -5.99 5.58
CA VAL A 51 -3.56 -5.34 5.12
C VAL A 51 -2.34 -6.24 5.41
N ARG A 52 -2.25 -6.78 6.63
CA ARG A 52 -1.17 -7.69 7.04
C ARG A 52 -1.10 -9.01 6.26
N ASP A 53 -2.22 -9.46 5.72
CA ASP A 53 -2.32 -10.73 5.00
C ASP A 53 -2.00 -10.53 3.51
N VAL A 54 -2.33 -9.35 2.98
CA VAL A 54 -2.10 -8.97 1.58
C VAL A 54 -0.64 -8.62 1.29
N PHE A 55 0.03 -7.90 2.20
CA PHE A 55 1.42 -7.46 2.03
C PHE A 55 2.36 -8.30 2.90
N ARG A 56 3.35 -8.94 2.24
CA ARG A 56 4.42 -9.71 2.89
C ARG A 56 5.74 -9.11 2.47
N GLN A 57 6.83 -9.49 3.15
CA GLN A 57 8.15 -8.91 2.91
C GLN A 57 8.52 -8.84 1.42
N HIS A 58 8.45 -9.96 0.69
CA HIS A 58 8.78 -9.99 -0.74
C HIS A 58 7.88 -9.10 -1.62
N HIS A 59 6.65 -8.81 -1.19
CA HIS A 59 5.79 -7.82 -1.87
C HIS A 59 6.28 -6.39 -1.59
N MET A 60 6.67 -6.10 -0.34
CA MET A 60 7.17 -4.79 0.06
C MET A 60 8.46 -4.42 -0.67
N ASP A 61 9.35 -5.40 -0.88
CA ASP A 61 10.59 -5.24 -1.64
C ASP A 61 10.34 -4.86 -3.11
N GLN A 62 9.21 -5.30 -3.68
CA GLN A 62 8.80 -4.96 -5.05
C GLN A 62 8.09 -3.61 -5.15
N LEU A 63 7.53 -3.10 -4.05
CA LEU A 63 6.80 -1.82 -3.99
C LEU A 63 7.77 -0.62 -3.81
N ALA A 64 8.86 -0.60 -4.58
CA ALA A 64 9.79 0.51 -4.57
C ALA A 64 9.17 1.77 -5.19
N GLY A 65 9.65 2.94 -4.77
CA GLY A 65 9.19 4.24 -5.25
C GLY A 65 8.97 5.25 -4.13
N ASN A 66 8.99 6.53 -4.50
CA ASN A 66 8.84 7.67 -3.59
C ASN A 66 7.47 8.37 -3.74
N LEU A 67 6.61 7.82 -4.58
CA LEU A 67 5.24 8.23 -4.82
C LEU A 67 4.36 6.98 -4.74
N GLY A 68 3.20 7.06 -4.10
CA GLY A 68 2.27 5.93 -4.11
C GLY A 68 0.92 6.21 -3.48
N VAL A 69 0.00 5.30 -3.76
CA VAL A 69 -1.37 5.27 -3.24
C VAL A 69 -1.71 3.88 -2.72
N ALA A 70 -2.58 3.82 -1.72
CA ALA A 70 -3.03 2.57 -1.12
C ALA A 70 -4.50 2.65 -0.71
N HIS A 71 -5.17 1.50 -0.69
CA HIS A 71 -6.61 1.39 -0.43
C HIS A 71 -6.96 0.13 0.35
N CYS A 72 -7.94 0.22 1.24
CA CYS A 72 -8.64 -0.91 1.86
C CYS A 72 -10.14 -0.83 1.59
N ARG A 73 -10.77 -1.98 1.32
CA ARG A 73 -12.23 -2.17 1.18
C ARG A 73 -12.66 -3.31 2.07
#